data_AF-A0A1H6UQ26-F1
#
_entry.id   AF-A0A1H6UQ26-F1
#
_cell.length_a   1.000
_cell.length_b   1.000
_cell.length_c   1.000
_cell.angle_alpha   90.00
_cell.angle_beta   90.00
_cell.angle_gamma   90.00
#
_symmetry.space_group_name_H-M   'P 1'
#
loop_
_entity.id
_entity.type
_entity.pdbx_description
1 polymer ?
#
loop_
_entity_poly.entity_id
_entity_poly.type
_entity_poly.pdbx_seq_one_letter_code
_entity_poly.pdbx_strand_id
1 'polypeptide(L)'
;MEKGNKKVLAIAGATGYIGRWFMDRFKDKYHIIGLSRREVQDNPHPEIEWRQVELYSISSTQKALQGVDYALYLVHSMNASTRLNQGSFEDTDLLLSDNFARAASANGVEQVVYLGGILPKKESENTWSRHLRSRLEVEKTLASGTAALTALRASIIVGPGGSSFQMIKNLVEKLPVMICPKWTESKTQPISLQDTLTIIDGCLGNPNVFGKAIEIGSPEIMSYQEMMLKTAAVMGKKRYIFSVPFFSPGLSKLWVGYFGESPAQLVSPLVESLKHTMTVSDELAFQEFPIDYQTYDEAVEIALRSGKEPLLPTFIPLGRRENTVRSIQRLSNTFGKSAYWAANRYKVWLPTFFKSIINARENREGVVSFYLFSITVPMLQLSWIKDRSDKKRQLFYISGGWLVGRPDYGWLEFREVLGGKYIITAIHEFVPKIPWYLYVSTQARLHLWVMNRYGRYLQKLGSRAAPLR
;
A
#
# COMPACT_ATOMS: atom_id res chain seq x y z
N MET A 1 -17.80 13.20 -36.91
CA MET A 1 -16.64 12.52 -36.31
C MET A 1 -17.17 11.66 -35.18
N GLU A 2 -17.33 10.36 -35.41
CA GLU A 2 -17.80 9.42 -34.40
C GLU A 2 -16.83 9.45 -33.22
N LYS A 3 -17.33 9.87 -32.04
CA LYS A 3 -16.62 9.69 -30.77
C LYS A 3 -16.59 8.18 -30.51
N GLY A 4 -15.59 7.50 -31.08
CA GLY A 4 -15.27 6.12 -30.73
C GLY A 4 -15.16 6.02 -29.21
N ASN A 5 -15.85 5.05 -28.62
CA ASN A 5 -16.03 4.93 -27.18
C ASN A 5 -14.67 4.81 -26.50
N LYS A 6 -14.18 5.88 -25.87
CA LYS A 6 -12.88 5.88 -25.18
C LYS A 6 -12.88 4.77 -24.13
N LYS A 7 -11.77 4.04 -24.02
CA LYS A 7 -11.59 3.04 -22.96
C LYS A 7 -11.64 3.72 -21.59
N VAL A 8 -12.35 3.09 -20.66
CA VAL A 8 -12.57 3.58 -19.30
C VAL A 8 -11.40 3.14 -18.40
N LEU A 9 -10.65 4.12 -17.90
CA LEU A 9 -9.46 3.90 -17.07
C LEU A 9 -9.69 4.41 -15.64
N ALA A 10 -9.69 3.51 -14.66
CA ALA A 10 -9.69 3.90 -13.25
C ALA A 10 -8.27 4.04 -12.69
N ILE A 11 -7.99 5.12 -11.96
CA ILE A 11 -6.66 5.36 -11.37
C ILE A 11 -6.76 5.36 -9.84
N ALA A 12 -6.29 4.28 -9.22
CA ALA A 12 -6.12 4.20 -7.77
C ALA A 12 -4.83 4.93 -7.37
N GLY A 13 -4.93 5.99 -6.56
CA GLY A 13 -3.82 6.92 -6.31
C GLY A 13 -3.77 8.11 -7.26
N ALA A 14 -4.92 8.47 -7.87
CA ALA A 14 -5.09 9.60 -8.79
C ALA A 14 -4.57 10.94 -8.24
N THR A 15 -4.76 11.21 -6.94
CA THR A 15 -4.26 12.45 -6.30
C THR A 15 -2.75 12.44 -6.04
N GLY A 16 -2.06 11.33 -6.30
CA GLY A 16 -0.62 11.18 -6.07
C GLY A 16 0.22 11.85 -7.16
N TYR A 17 1.55 11.73 -7.02
CA TYR A 17 2.53 12.27 -7.97
C TYR A 17 2.30 11.73 -9.39
N ILE A 18 2.41 10.41 -9.59
CA ILE A 18 2.23 9.83 -10.93
C ILE A 18 0.80 9.98 -11.45
N GLY A 19 -0.19 9.81 -10.56
CA GLY A 19 -1.61 9.86 -10.93
C GLY A 19 -2.01 11.21 -11.54
N ARG A 20 -1.66 12.33 -10.90
CA ARG A 20 -2.05 13.67 -11.39
C ARG A 20 -1.44 13.98 -12.76
N TRP A 21 -0.17 13.63 -12.96
CA TRP A 21 0.54 13.86 -14.22
C TRP A 21 0.05 12.94 -15.33
N PHE A 22 -0.28 11.69 -15.01
CA PHE A 22 -0.89 10.78 -15.98
C PHE A 22 -2.25 11.30 -16.45
N MET A 23 -3.09 11.73 -15.51
CA MET A 23 -4.41 12.27 -15.84
C MET A 23 -4.31 13.52 -16.69
N ASP A 24 -3.47 14.48 -16.30
CA ASP A 24 -3.28 15.73 -17.05
C ASP A 24 -2.83 15.47 -18.49
N ARG A 25 -1.90 14.54 -18.70
CA ARG A 25 -1.35 14.22 -20.01
C ARG A 25 -2.28 13.39 -20.91
N PHE A 26 -3.10 12.50 -20.34
CA PHE A 26 -3.85 11.49 -21.12
C PHE A 26 -5.39 11.58 -21.00
N LYS A 27 -5.93 12.63 -20.37
CA LYS A 27 -7.39 12.89 -20.28
C LYS A 27 -8.12 12.93 -21.62
N ASP A 28 -7.43 13.32 -22.70
CA ASP A 28 -8.03 13.34 -24.03
C ASP A 28 -8.00 11.97 -24.73
N LYS A 29 -7.19 11.02 -24.24
CA LYS A 29 -7.07 9.67 -24.80
C LYS A 29 -8.03 8.67 -24.15
N TYR A 30 -8.22 8.75 -22.84
CA TYR A 30 -9.06 7.81 -22.06
C TYR A 30 -10.29 8.51 -21.48
N HIS A 31 -11.32 7.73 -21.13
CA HIS A 31 -12.32 8.17 -20.15
C HIS A 31 -11.77 7.88 -18.76
N ILE A 32 -11.19 8.89 -18.11
CA ILE A 32 -10.46 8.72 -16.86
C ILE A 32 -11.40 8.84 -15.67
N ILE A 33 -11.32 7.86 -14.77
CA ILE A 33 -11.95 7.87 -13.45
C ILE A 33 -10.85 7.99 -12.39
N GLY A 34 -10.69 9.18 -11.81
CA GLY A 34 -9.86 9.42 -10.65
C GLY A 34 -10.49 8.84 -9.37
N LEU A 35 -9.80 7.92 -8.71
CA LEU A 35 -10.25 7.38 -7.43
C LEU A 35 -9.71 8.22 -6.27
N SER A 36 -10.61 8.74 -5.43
CA SER A 36 -10.27 9.54 -4.24
C SER A 36 -10.89 8.97 -2.97
N ARG A 37 -10.23 9.20 -1.83
CA ARG A 37 -10.81 8.88 -0.51
C ARG A 37 -11.91 9.83 -0.08
N ARG A 38 -12.00 11.00 -0.72
CA ARG A 38 -12.93 12.07 -0.39
C ARG A 38 -13.79 12.39 -1.59
N GLU A 39 -15.01 12.82 -1.30
CA GLU A 39 -15.90 13.39 -2.29
C GLU A 39 -15.31 14.69 -2.84
N VAL A 40 -15.38 14.86 -4.16
CA VAL A 40 -14.93 16.06 -4.86
C VAL A 40 -15.97 17.16 -4.68
N GLN A 41 -15.51 18.35 -4.32
CA GLN A 41 -16.34 19.54 -4.19
C GLN A 41 -16.32 20.39 -5.46
N ASP A 42 -15.13 20.69 -5.97
CA ASP A 42 -14.93 21.44 -7.21
C ASP A 42 -13.85 20.77 -8.05
N ASN A 43 -14.13 20.58 -9.34
CA ASN A 43 -13.26 19.86 -10.27
C ASN A 43 -12.75 20.78 -11.38
N PRO A 44 -11.45 21.15 -11.38
CA PRO A 44 -10.87 22.00 -12.41
C PRO A 44 -10.80 21.33 -13.80
N HIS A 45 -10.98 20.01 -13.87
CA HIS A 45 -10.89 19.20 -15.08
C HIS A 45 -12.17 18.35 -15.24
N PRO A 46 -13.27 18.92 -15.75
CA PRO A 46 -14.57 18.22 -15.89
C PRO A 46 -14.52 16.99 -16.81
N GLU A 47 -13.50 16.89 -17.66
CA GLU A 47 -13.20 15.71 -18.48
C GLU A 47 -12.74 14.48 -17.68
N ILE A 48 -12.31 14.68 -16.42
CA ILE A 48 -11.94 13.60 -15.49
C ILE A 48 -13.11 13.35 -14.56
N GLU A 49 -13.67 12.14 -14.60
CA GLU A 49 -14.66 11.67 -13.63
C GLU A 49 -13.96 11.35 -12.30
N TRP A 50 -14.59 11.67 -11.17
CA TRP A 50 -14.07 11.29 -9.85
C TRP A 50 -15.05 10.41 -9.10
N ARG A 51 -14.54 9.31 -8.55
CA ARG A 51 -15.31 8.42 -7.68
C ARG A 51 -14.69 8.33 -6.29
N GLN A 52 -15.51 8.56 -5.27
CA GLN A 52 -15.11 8.31 -3.90
C GLN A 52 -14.99 6.80 -3.65
N VAL A 53 -13.88 6.38 -3.07
CA VAL A 53 -13.61 4.99 -2.70
C VAL A 53 -12.91 4.89 -1.35
N GLU A 54 -13.35 3.96 -0.53
CA GLU A 54 -12.62 3.47 0.63
C GLU A 54 -12.03 2.09 0.29
N LEU A 55 -10.74 2.05 -0.07
CA LEU A 55 -10.08 0.82 -0.54
C LEU A 55 -9.99 -0.27 0.53
N TYR A 56 -10.23 0.05 1.79
CA TYR A 56 -10.36 -0.95 2.86
C TYR A 56 -11.71 -1.70 2.79
N SER A 57 -12.70 -1.14 2.11
CA SER A 57 -14.03 -1.71 1.90
C SER A 57 -14.16 -2.27 0.48
N ILE A 58 -14.20 -3.60 0.36
CA ILE A 58 -14.37 -4.26 -0.94
C ILE A 58 -15.62 -3.79 -1.70
N SER A 59 -16.74 -3.54 -0.99
CA SER A 59 -17.98 -3.09 -1.62
C SER A 59 -17.87 -1.67 -2.16
N SER A 60 -17.12 -0.80 -1.47
CA SER A 60 -16.80 0.55 -1.97
C SER A 60 -15.92 0.45 -3.21
N THR A 61 -14.87 -0.38 -3.18
CA THR A 61 -13.99 -0.59 -4.33
C THR A 61 -14.72 -1.20 -5.52
N GLN A 62 -15.62 -2.16 -5.30
CA GLN A 62 -16.46 -2.75 -6.35
C GLN A 62 -17.34 -1.71 -7.02
N LYS A 63 -18.04 -0.87 -6.23
CA LYS A 63 -18.85 0.23 -6.78
C LYS A 63 -18.00 1.20 -7.60
N ALA A 64 -16.81 1.55 -7.09
CA ALA A 64 -15.91 2.48 -7.78
C ALA A 64 -15.39 1.94 -9.13
N LEU A 65 -15.26 0.62 -9.28
CA LEU A 65 -14.77 -0.03 -10.50
C LEU A 65 -15.86 -0.44 -11.50
N GLN A 66 -17.12 -0.06 -11.28
CA GLN A 66 -18.20 -0.38 -12.23
C GLN A 66 -17.95 0.24 -13.61
N GLY A 67 -18.03 -0.57 -14.66
CA GLY A 67 -17.85 -0.13 -16.05
C GLY A 67 -16.41 0.24 -16.42
N VAL A 68 -15.41 -0.19 -15.65
CA VAL A 68 -13.99 0.07 -15.91
C VAL A 68 -13.39 -1.00 -16.82
N ASP A 69 -12.75 -0.58 -17.92
CA ASP A 69 -11.99 -1.49 -18.80
C ASP A 69 -10.60 -1.78 -18.20
N TYR A 70 -9.86 -0.73 -17.84
CA TYR A 70 -8.47 -0.80 -17.37
C TYR A 70 -8.30 -0.10 -16.03
N ALA A 71 -7.33 -0.55 -15.24
CA ALA A 71 -6.99 0.09 -13.97
C ALA A 71 -5.50 0.37 -13.84
N LEU A 72 -5.15 1.58 -13.42
CA LEU A 72 -3.80 1.95 -13.00
C LEU A 72 -3.72 2.00 -11.47
N TYR A 73 -2.96 1.09 -10.88
CA TYR A 73 -2.81 0.97 -9.43
C TYR A 73 -1.50 1.61 -8.95
N LEU A 74 -1.60 2.77 -8.30
CA LEU A 74 -0.48 3.58 -7.79
C LEU A 74 -0.47 3.70 -6.27
N VAL A 75 -1.31 2.94 -5.58
CA VAL A 75 -1.47 3.05 -4.12
C VAL A 75 -0.24 2.48 -3.42
N HIS A 76 0.27 3.25 -2.46
CA HIS A 76 1.32 2.84 -1.56
C HIS A 76 1.04 3.38 -0.14
N SER A 77 0.83 2.47 0.81
CA SER A 77 0.26 2.74 2.13
C SER A 77 1.28 3.15 3.17
N MET A 78 2.25 3.99 2.79
CA MET A 78 3.27 4.50 3.72
C MET A 78 2.69 5.51 4.71
N ASN A 79 1.64 6.25 4.35
CA ASN A 79 1.02 7.21 5.25
C ASN A 79 -0.23 6.61 5.90
N ALA A 80 -0.37 6.77 7.22
CA ALA A 80 -1.52 6.29 7.97
C ALA A 80 -2.82 6.98 7.52
N SER A 81 -3.89 6.19 7.34
CA SER A 81 -5.20 6.64 6.87
C SER A 81 -6.13 7.12 7.99
N THR A 82 -5.95 6.64 9.23
CA THR A 82 -6.83 6.90 10.40
C THR A 82 -6.07 7.49 11.59
N ARG A 83 -6.80 7.89 12.65
CA ARG A 83 -6.23 8.47 13.89
C ARG A 83 -5.39 7.44 14.67
N LEU A 84 -5.80 6.18 14.67
CA LEU A 84 -5.00 5.05 15.13
C LEU A 84 -5.02 3.96 14.06
N ASN A 85 -3.85 3.67 13.49
CA ASN A 85 -3.62 2.54 12.61
C ASN A 85 -2.63 1.58 13.30
N GLN A 86 -3.10 0.40 13.67
CA GLN A 86 -2.30 -0.66 14.28
C GLN A 86 -1.97 -1.76 13.26
N GLY A 87 -1.61 -1.38 12.05
CA GLY A 87 -1.08 -2.26 11.01
C GLY A 87 0.26 -1.75 10.49
N SER A 88 1.11 -2.67 10.01
CA SER A 88 2.28 -2.29 9.22
C SER A 88 1.83 -1.77 7.85
N PHE A 89 2.69 -1.00 7.18
CA PHE A 89 2.40 -0.57 5.80
C PHE A 89 2.32 -1.79 4.88
N GLU A 90 3.11 -2.83 5.11
CA GLU A 90 3.09 -4.05 4.29
C GLU A 90 1.77 -4.84 4.43
N ASP A 91 1.19 -4.89 5.63
CA ASP A 91 -0.12 -5.51 5.86
C ASP A 91 -1.26 -4.69 5.26
N THR A 92 -1.12 -3.36 5.30
CA THR A 92 -2.08 -2.45 4.71
C THR A 92 -2.07 -2.58 3.18
N ASP A 93 -0.90 -2.47 2.55
CA ASP A 93 -0.74 -2.59 1.09
C ASP A 93 -1.28 -3.94 0.58
N LEU A 94 -1.01 -5.01 1.31
CA LEU A 94 -1.54 -6.34 1.00
C LEU A 94 -3.07 -6.38 1.05
N LEU A 95 -3.69 -5.80 2.09
CA LEU A 95 -5.15 -5.76 2.20
C LEU A 95 -5.81 -4.91 1.11
N LEU A 96 -5.24 -3.73 0.79
CA LEU A 96 -5.80 -2.84 -0.24
C LEU A 96 -5.69 -3.45 -1.63
N SER A 97 -4.54 -4.03 -1.95
CA SER A 97 -4.33 -4.69 -3.25
C SER A 97 -5.23 -5.93 -3.41
N ASP A 98 -5.46 -6.71 -2.36
CA ASP A 98 -6.40 -7.85 -2.40
C ASP A 98 -7.85 -7.37 -2.59
N ASN A 99 -8.28 -6.31 -1.89
CA ASN A 99 -9.59 -5.69 -2.12
C ASN A 99 -9.73 -5.21 -3.58
N PHE A 100 -8.69 -4.56 -4.11
CA PHE A 100 -8.69 -4.06 -5.48
C PHE A 100 -8.73 -5.19 -6.51
N ALA A 101 -7.90 -6.23 -6.35
CA ALA A 101 -7.88 -7.39 -7.23
C ALA A 101 -9.25 -8.09 -7.30
N ARG A 102 -9.89 -8.30 -6.14
CA ARG A 102 -11.23 -8.92 -6.07
C ARG A 102 -12.31 -8.03 -6.67
N ALA A 103 -12.23 -6.73 -6.44
CA ALA A 103 -13.18 -5.76 -7.00
C ALA A 103 -13.03 -5.63 -8.52
N ALA A 104 -11.80 -5.63 -9.03
CA ALA A 104 -11.49 -5.66 -10.45
C ALA A 104 -12.06 -6.93 -11.10
N SER A 105 -11.84 -8.09 -10.46
CA SER A 105 -12.38 -9.37 -10.93
C SER A 105 -13.91 -9.36 -10.98
N ALA A 106 -14.56 -8.84 -9.94
CA ALA A 106 -16.02 -8.79 -9.87
C ALA A 106 -16.66 -7.83 -10.90
N ASN A 107 -15.91 -6.86 -11.41
CA ASN A 107 -16.37 -5.91 -12.42
C ASN A 107 -15.87 -6.26 -13.84
N GLY A 108 -15.14 -7.36 -14.01
CA GLY A 108 -14.62 -7.77 -15.31
C GLY A 108 -13.58 -6.80 -15.89
N VAL A 109 -12.80 -6.12 -15.03
CA VAL A 109 -11.68 -5.28 -15.48
C VAL A 109 -10.70 -6.15 -16.28
N GLU A 110 -10.33 -5.70 -17.47
CA GLU A 110 -9.52 -6.46 -18.43
C GLU A 110 -8.04 -6.49 -17.99
N GLN A 111 -7.51 -5.33 -17.57
CA GLN A 111 -6.11 -5.18 -17.20
C GLN A 111 -5.94 -4.32 -15.95
N VAL A 112 -4.99 -4.71 -15.10
CA VAL A 112 -4.43 -3.85 -14.06
C VAL A 112 -2.97 -3.57 -14.39
N VAL A 113 -2.60 -2.30 -14.55
CA VAL A 113 -1.21 -1.85 -14.60
C VAL A 113 -0.81 -1.42 -13.19
N TYR A 114 0.21 -2.07 -12.63
CA TYR A 114 0.75 -1.75 -11.30
C TYR A 114 2.11 -1.08 -11.45
N LEU A 115 2.26 0.13 -10.91
CA LEU A 115 3.58 0.76 -10.79
C LEU A 115 4.21 0.36 -9.46
N GLY A 116 5.12 -0.61 -9.52
CA GLY A 116 5.93 -1.20 -8.47
C GLY A 116 7.29 -0.53 -8.28
N GLY A 117 8.32 -1.32 -7.95
CA GLY A 117 9.72 -0.89 -7.91
C GLY A 117 10.63 -2.03 -8.35
N ILE A 118 11.80 -1.71 -8.90
CA ILE A 118 12.82 -2.73 -9.26
C ILE A 118 13.14 -3.60 -8.04
N LEU A 119 13.39 -4.89 -8.25
CA LEU A 119 13.71 -5.84 -7.18
C LEU A 119 15.17 -6.29 -7.29
N PRO A 120 15.85 -6.57 -6.15
CA PRO A 120 17.22 -7.08 -6.17
C PRO A 120 17.29 -8.45 -6.86
N LYS A 121 18.28 -8.65 -7.73
CA LYS A 121 18.41 -9.87 -8.56
C LYS A 121 19.32 -10.93 -7.98
N LYS A 122 20.42 -10.51 -7.35
CA LYS A 122 21.50 -11.39 -6.87
C LYS A 122 21.32 -11.81 -5.40
N GLU A 123 20.20 -11.45 -4.80
CA GLU A 123 19.98 -11.58 -3.36
C GLU A 123 18.69 -12.33 -3.06
N SER A 124 18.71 -13.18 -2.02
CA SER A 124 17.51 -13.87 -1.57
C SER A 124 16.45 -12.89 -1.06
N GLU A 125 15.16 -13.15 -1.30
CA GLU A 125 14.05 -12.32 -0.79
C GLU A 125 14.13 -12.06 0.74
N ASN A 126 14.77 -12.95 1.50
CA ASN A 126 14.95 -12.83 2.95
C ASN A 126 15.89 -11.70 3.37
N THR A 127 16.80 -11.24 2.50
CA THR A 127 17.72 -10.12 2.79
C THR A 127 17.08 -8.77 2.45
N TRP A 128 15.97 -8.78 1.73
CA TRP A 128 15.32 -7.56 1.27
C TRP A 128 14.65 -6.80 2.40
N SER A 129 14.65 -5.47 2.29
CA SER A 129 13.89 -4.62 3.19
C SER A 129 12.39 -4.98 3.17
N ARG A 130 11.69 -4.64 4.25
CA ARG A 130 10.23 -4.82 4.33
C ARG A 130 9.50 -4.11 3.19
N HIS A 131 10.03 -2.95 2.77
CA HIS A 131 9.47 -2.19 1.67
C HIS A 131 9.49 -2.99 0.37
N LEU A 132 10.63 -3.56 -0.03
CA LEU A 132 10.74 -4.32 -1.28
C LEU A 132 9.86 -5.58 -1.29
N ARG A 133 9.83 -6.30 -0.16
CA ARG A 133 8.94 -7.46 0.00
C ARG A 133 7.47 -7.07 -0.15
N SER A 134 7.06 -5.95 0.45
CA SER A 134 5.69 -5.43 0.30
C SER A 134 5.35 -5.13 -1.16
N ARG A 135 6.27 -4.54 -1.94
CA ARG A 135 6.03 -4.22 -3.35
C ARG A 135 5.81 -5.48 -4.19
N LEU A 136 6.57 -6.54 -3.94
CA LEU A 136 6.38 -7.85 -4.58
C LEU A 136 5.11 -8.55 -4.11
N GLU A 137 4.72 -8.41 -2.84
CA GLU A 137 3.48 -8.97 -2.33
C GLU A 137 2.25 -8.30 -2.96
N VAL A 138 2.27 -6.99 -3.17
CA VAL A 138 1.22 -6.27 -3.91
C VAL A 138 1.13 -6.78 -5.35
N GLU A 139 2.27 -6.91 -6.03
CA GLU A 139 2.33 -7.47 -7.39
C GLU A 139 1.67 -8.85 -7.45
N LYS A 140 2.11 -9.79 -6.61
CA LYS A 140 1.56 -11.15 -6.53
C LYS A 140 0.07 -11.15 -6.18
N THR A 141 -0.39 -10.20 -5.37
CA THR A 141 -1.79 -10.10 -4.95
C THR A 141 -2.68 -9.59 -6.08
N LEU A 142 -2.25 -8.53 -6.78
CA LEU A 142 -2.97 -8.03 -7.96
C LEU A 142 -3.04 -9.09 -9.07
N ALA A 143 -1.96 -9.87 -9.25
CA ALA A 143 -1.91 -10.98 -10.20
C ALA A 143 -2.85 -12.15 -9.86
N SER A 144 -3.37 -12.22 -8.64
CA SER A 144 -4.25 -13.32 -8.21
C SER A 144 -5.72 -13.15 -8.64
N GLY A 145 -6.07 -11.97 -9.18
CA GLY A 145 -7.39 -11.69 -9.76
C GLY A 145 -7.55 -12.24 -11.18
N THR A 146 -8.71 -11.98 -11.78
CA THR A 146 -8.98 -12.36 -13.19
C THR A 146 -8.47 -11.34 -14.20
N ALA A 147 -8.20 -10.10 -13.78
CA ALA A 147 -7.63 -9.07 -14.63
C ALA A 147 -6.17 -9.38 -14.95
N ALA A 148 -5.75 -9.17 -16.20
CA ALA A 148 -4.36 -9.33 -16.60
C ALA A 148 -3.49 -8.29 -15.89
N LEU A 149 -2.51 -8.73 -15.11
CA LEU A 149 -1.57 -7.82 -14.46
C LEU A 149 -0.41 -7.48 -15.39
N THR A 150 -0.12 -6.20 -15.56
CA THR A 150 1.18 -5.71 -16.05
C THR A 150 1.88 -4.99 -14.90
N ALA A 151 3.01 -5.53 -14.44
CA ALA A 151 3.75 -4.99 -13.30
C ALA A 151 4.95 -4.17 -13.78
N LEU A 152 4.81 -2.83 -13.77
CA LEU A 152 5.89 -1.89 -14.07
C LEU A 152 6.76 -1.67 -12.83
N ARG A 153 7.95 -2.26 -12.82
CA ARG A 153 8.94 -2.12 -11.77
C ARG A 153 9.87 -0.95 -12.09
N ALA A 154 9.51 0.22 -11.58
CA ALA A 154 10.25 1.44 -11.84
C ALA A 154 11.45 1.61 -10.92
N SER A 155 12.50 2.20 -11.47
CA SER A 155 13.57 2.83 -10.71
C SER A 155 13.10 4.16 -10.09
N ILE A 156 14.03 4.99 -9.63
CA ILE A 156 13.73 6.33 -9.11
C ILE A 156 13.18 7.20 -10.24
N ILE A 157 11.93 7.63 -10.10
CA ILE A 157 11.28 8.52 -11.05
C ILE A 157 11.62 9.98 -10.71
N VAL A 158 12.22 10.68 -11.66
CA VAL A 158 12.69 12.07 -11.52
C VAL A 158 11.75 13.01 -12.27
N GLY A 159 11.21 14.00 -11.56
CA GLY A 159 10.27 14.95 -12.13
C GLY A 159 9.59 15.82 -11.06
N PRO A 160 8.78 16.80 -11.50
CA PRO A 160 8.17 17.80 -10.62
C PRO A 160 7.12 17.23 -9.67
N GLY A 161 7.30 17.45 -8.37
CA GLY A 161 6.42 16.93 -7.32
C GLY A 161 6.77 15.51 -6.85
N GLY A 162 7.85 14.91 -7.36
CA GLY A 162 8.33 13.60 -6.94
C GLY A 162 9.05 13.63 -5.59
N SER A 163 8.59 12.84 -4.61
CA SER A 163 9.17 12.82 -3.26
C SER A 163 10.64 12.39 -3.22
N SER A 164 11.02 11.39 -4.01
CA SER A 164 12.40 10.89 -4.09
C SER A 164 13.35 11.97 -4.60
N PHE A 165 12.99 12.66 -5.68
CA PHE A 165 13.78 13.77 -6.20
C PHE A 165 13.79 14.96 -5.24
N GLN A 166 12.65 15.29 -4.61
CA GLN A 166 12.60 16.36 -3.60
C GLN A 166 13.54 16.09 -2.43
N MET A 167 13.73 14.83 -2.02
CA MET A 167 14.71 14.46 -0.99
C MET A 167 16.15 14.75 -1.45
N ILE A 168 16.51 14.34 -2.68
CA ILE A 168 17.84 14.62 -3.26
C ILE A 168 18.06 16.12 -3.37
N LYS A 169 17.08 16.86 -3.92
CA LYS A 169 17.09 18.32 -4.03
C LYS A 169 17.30 18.95 -2.65
N ASN A 170 16.55 18.55 -1.62
CA ASN A 170 16.67 19.12 -0.28
C ASN A 170 18.06 18.91 0.32
N LEU A 171 18.66 17.73 0.15
CA LEU A 171 20.03 17.45 0.61
C LEU A 171 21.05 18.33 -0.10
N VAL A 172 20.98 18.38 -1.44
CA VAL A 172 21.84 19.22 -2.27
C VAL A 172 21.64 20.70 -1.95
N GLU A 173 20.42 21.14 -1.68
CA GLU A 173 20.13 22.53 -1.41
C GLU A 173 20.76 22.98 -0.09
N LYS A 174 20.61 22.17 0.96
CA LYS A 174 20.91 22.51 2.36
C LYS A 174 22.33 22.14 2.81
N LEU A 175 22.98 21.13 2.22
CA LEU A 175 24.25 20.59 2.73
C LEU A 175 25.41 20.82 1.74
N PRO A 176 26.36 21.73 2.00
CA PRO A 176 27.54 21.92 1.14
C PRO A 176 28.54 20.76 1.20
N VAL A 177 28.58 20.07 2.34
CA VAL A 177 29.41 18.88 2.59
C VAL A 177 28.51 17.76 3.11
N MET A 178 28.59 16.57 2.51
CA MET A 178 27.79 15.41 2.84
C MET A 178 28.69 14.23 3.19
N ILE A 179 28.51 13.67 4.39
CA ILE A 179 29.14 12.41 4.78
C ILE A 179 28.10 11.32 4.58
N CYS A 180 28.26 10.55 3.52
CA CYS A 180 27.30 9.56 3.06
C CYS A 180 27.75 8.15 3.45
N PRO A 181 26.83 7.26 3.83
CA PRO A 181 27.18 5.86 4.01
C PRO A 181 27.56 5.21 2.67
N LYS A 182 28.44 4.21 2.69
CA LYS A 182 28.88 3.47 1.50
C LYS A 182 27.74 2.94 0.62
N TRP A 183 26.58 2.65 1.20
CA TRP A 183 25.41 2.20 0.41
C TRP A 183 24.92 3.23 -0.62
N THR A 184 25.25 4.52 -0.48
CA THR A 184 24.93 5.55 -1.49
C THR A 184 25.67 5.34 -2.81
N GLU A 185 26.69 4.50 -2.84
CA GLU A 185 27.41 4.06 -4.04
C GLU A 185 26.66 2.96 -4.81
N SER A 186 25.57 2.41 -4.24
CA SER A 186 24.74 1.40 -4.91
C SER A 186 24.17 1.96 -6.20
N LYS A 187 24.26 1.16 -7.28
CA LYS A 187 23.86 1.58 -8.63
C LYS A 187 22.35 1.43 -8.84
N THR A 188 21.78 2.39 -9.54
CA THR A 188 20.39 2.49 -9.96
C THR A 188 20.33 3.06 -11.38
N GLN A 189 19.15 3.10 -11.98
CA GLN A 189 18.91 3.65 -13.33
C GLN A 189 17.72 4.60 -13.28
N PRO A 190 17.89 5.85 -12.84
CA PRO A 190 16.75 6.76 -12.69
C PRO A 190 16.04 6.97 -14.03
N ILE A 191 14.75 7.28 -14.00
CA ILE A 191 13.93 7.49 -15.20
C ILE A 191 13.16 8.80 -15.07
N SER A 192 12.97 9.53 -16.16
CA SER A 192 12.15 10.73 -16.14
C SER A 192 10.68 10.40 -15.88
N LEU A 193 9.95 11.35 -15.28
CA LEU A 193 8.50 11.27 -15.15
C LEU A 193 7.83 11.08 -16.51
N GLN A 194 8.23 11.86 -17.50
CA GLN A 194 7.61 11.84 -18.82
C GLN A 194 7.80 10.48 -19.51
N ASP A 195 8.98 9.87 -19.44
CA ASP A 195 9.22 8.55 -20.04
C ASP A 195 8.43 7.48 -19.28
N THR A 196 8.37 7.58 -17.95
CA THR A 196 7.54 6.69 -17.12
C THR A 196 6.07 6.75 -17.54
N LEU A 197 5.52 7.96 -17.74
CA LEU A 197 4.13 8.14 -18.17
C LEU A 197 3.88 7.59 -19.58
N THR A 198 4.85 7.78 -20.50
CA THR A 198 4.80 7.22 -21.85
C THR A 198 4.78 5.68 -21.80
N ILE A 199 5.59 5.06 -20.95
CA ILE A 199 5.61 3.60 -20.78
C ILE A 199 4.29 3.09 -20.18
N ILE A 200 3.76 3.75 -19.15
CA ILE A 200 2.46 3.38 -18.58
C ILE A 200 1.38 3.39 -19.67
N ASP A 201 1.33 4.44 -20.49
CA ASP A 201 0.41 4.54 -21.61
C ASP A 201 0.61 3.43 -22.65
N GLY A 202 1.87 3.09 -22.94
CA GLY A 202 2.23 1.99 -23.84
C GLY A 202 1.82 0.60 -23.37
N CYS A 203 1.62 0.42 -22.07
CA CYS A 203 1.16 -0.84 -21.49
C CYS A 203 -0.36 -0.98 -21.47
N LEU A 204 -1.11 0.14 -21.42
CA LEU A 204 -2.56 0.11 -21.27
C LEU A 204 -3.24 -0.45 -22.52
N GLY A 205 -4.00 -1.53 -22.34
CA GLY A 205 -4.69 -2.22 -23.41
C GLY A 205 -3.77 -2.97 -24.39
N ASN A 206 -2.49 -3.19 -24.03
CA ASN A 206 -1.54 -3.93 -24.86
C ASN A 206 -1.45 -5.40 -24.42
N PRO A 207 -1.98 -6.37 -25.19
CA PRO A 207 -1.95 -7.79 -24.82
C PRO A 207 -0.55 -8.38 -24.69
N ASN A 208 0.46 -7.80 -25.36
CA ASN A 208 1.84 -8.28 -25.30
C ASN A 208 2.42 -8.19 -23.89
N VAL A 209 1.93 -7.29 -23.04
CA VAL A 209 2.44 -7.07 -21.68
C VAL A 209 1.54 -7.68 -20.60
N PHE A 210 0.48 -8.37 -20.97
CA PHE A 210 -0.43 -9.03 -20.04
C PHE A 210 0.29 -10.16 -19.29
N GLY A 211 0.16 -10.19 -17.97
CA GLY A 211 0.82 -11.16 -17.10
C GLY A 211 2.33 -10.97 -16.94
N LYS A 212 2.91 -9.87 -17.45
CA LYS A 212 4.36 -9.63 -17.43
C LYS A 212 4.77 -8.65 -16.35
N ALA A 213 5.95 -8.88 -15.79
CA ALA A 213 6.71 -7.87 -15.06
C ALA A 213 7.70 -7.20 -16.00
N ILE A 214 7.76 -5.87 -15.97
CA ILE A 214 8.61 -5.06 -16.85
C ILE A 214 9.35 -4.05 -15.99
N GLU A 215 10.67 -4.01 -16.10
CA GLU A 215 11.54 -3.06 -15.42
C GLU A 215 11.75 -1.81 -16.28
N ILE A 216 11.63 -0.63 -15.66
CA ILE A 216 11.77 0.66 -16.35
C ILE A 216 12.81 1.53 -15.64
N GLY A 217 13.73 2.05 -16.44
CA GLY A 217 14.90 2.85 -16.06
C GLY A 217 15.45 3.52 -17.31
N SER A 218 16.09 4.70 -17.19
CA SER A 218 16.82 5.25 -18.33
C SER A 218 18.10 4.43 -18.60
N PRO A 219 18.72 4.59 -19.78
CA PRO A 219 20.01 3.96 -20.09
C PRO A 219 21.16 4.37 -19.15
N GLU A 220 21.05 5.50 -18.44
CA GLU A 220 22.09 6.00 -17.54
C GLU A 220 22.12 5.24 -16.21
N ILE A 221 23.13 4.38 -16.03
CA ILE A 221 23.42 3.75 -14.73
C ILE A 221 24.23 4.71 -13.86
N MET A 222 23.71 5.01 -12.67
CA MET A 222 24.40 5.87 -11.70
C MET A 222 24.10 5.48 -10.26
N SER A 223 24.90 5.97 -9.34
CA SER A 223 24.73 5.83 -7.90
C SER A 223 23.96 7.02 -7.33
N TYR A 224 23.45 6.88 -6.10
CA TYR A 224 22.81 7.99 -5.40
C TYR A 224 23.77 9.18 -5.20
N GLN A 225 25.07 8.90 -5.01
CA GLN A 225 26.10 9.92 -4.93
C GLN A 225 26.23 10.69 -6.25
N GLU A 226 26.30 9.98 -7.38
CA GLU A 226 26.35 10.60 -8.71
C GLU A 226 25.09 11.42 -8.99
N MET A 227 23.91 10.93 -8.61
CA MET A 227 22.65 11.70 -8.70
C MET A 227 22.70 13.01 -7.90
N MET A 228 23.22 12.98 -6.66
CA MET A 228 23.37 14.20 -5.84
C MET A 228 24.34 15.19 -6.48
N LEU A 229 25.47 14.71 -7.04
CA LEU A 229 26.45 15.56 -7.71
C LEU A 229 25.91 16.17 -9.02
N LYS A 230 25.24 15.38 -9.86
CA LYS A 230 24.56 15.86 -11.08
C LYS A 230 23.48 16.89 -10.74
N THR A 231 22.66 16.62 -9.72
CA THR A 231 21.66 17.58 -9.24
C THR A 231 22.29 18.87 -8.76
N ALA A 232 23.42 18.80 -8.05
CA ALA A 232 24.16 19.98 -7.61
C ALA A 232 24.69 20.80 -8.79
N ALA A 233 25.23 20.14 -9.81
CA ALA A 233 25.71 20.78 -11.03
C ALA A 233 24.58 21.56 -11.74
N VAL A 234 23.42 20.94 -11.94
CA VAL A 234 22.23 21.59 -12.54
C VAL A 234 21.75 22.78 -11.70
N MET A 235 21.81 22.68 -10.37
CA MET A 235 21.47 23.78 -9.46
C MET A 235 22.55 24.87 -9.36
N GLY A 236 23.68 24.75 -10.08
CA GLY A 236 24.81 25.67 -9.99
C GLY A 236 25.52 25.65 -8.63
N LYS A 237 25.44 24.54 -7.89
CA LYS A 237 26.01 24.38 -6.55
C LYS A 237 27.21 23.44 -6.56
N LYS A 238 28.27 23.82 -5.83
CA LYS A 238 29.40 22.92 -5.53
C LYS A 238 29.11 22.14 -4.25
N ARG A 239 29.27 20.81 -4.31
CA ARG A 239 29.01 19.88 -3.20
C ARG A 239 30.14 18.88 -3.06
N TYR A 240 30.55 18.63 -1.82
CA TYR A 240 31.57 17.65 -1.48
C TYR A 240 30.92 16.45 -0.81
N ILE A 241 31.10 15.26 -1.35
CA ILE A 241 30.50 14.02 -0.83
C ILE A 241 31.60 13.04 -0.46
N PHE A 242 31.56 12.55 0.78
CA PHE A 242 32.53 11.60 1.33
C PHE A 242 31.81 10.32 1.78
N SER A 243 32.25 9.17 1.27
CA SER A 243 31.69 7.87 1.66
C SER A 243 32.37 7.32 2.91
N VAL A 244 31.58 6.82 3.86
CA VAL A 244 32.07 6.13 5.06
C VAL A 244 31.57 4.69 5.16
N PRO A 245 32.40 3.74 5.63
CA PRO A 245 32.09 2.30 5.59
C PRO A 245 30.94 1.89 6.51
N PHE A 246 30.74 2.60 7.63
CA PHE A 246 29.63 2.36 8.54
C PHE A 246 28.95 3.67 8.89
N PHE A 247 27.62 3.62 8.87
CA PHE A 247 26.79 4.66 9.44
C PHE A 247 25.74 3.98 10.30
N SER A 248 25.65 4.35 11.57
CA SER A 248 24.64 3.79 12.46
C SER A 248 23.25 4.13 11.89
N PRO A 249 22.30 3.19 11.87
CA PRO A 249 20.92 3.47 11.45
C PRO A 249 20.26 4.62 12.23
N GLY A 250 20.78 4.97 13.42
CA GLY A 250 20.34 6.13 14.20
C GLY A 250 20.76 7.46 13.59
N LEU A 251 21.95 7.54 13.01
CA LEU A 251 22.45 8.76 12.40
C LEU A 251 21.71 9.04 11.08
N SER A 252 21.49 8.03 10.22
CA SER A 252 20.71 8.22 8.97
C SER A 252 19.26 8.65 9.22
N LYS A 253 18.65 8.21 10.33
CA LYS A 253 17.34 8.68 10.80
C LYS A 253 17.34 10.16 11.18
N LEU A 254 18.40 10.62 11.85
CA LEU A 254 18.59 12.04 12.18
C LEU A 254 18.75 12.86 10.90
N TRP A 255 19.59 12.44 9.96
CA TRP A 255 19.87 13.20 8.73
C TRP A 255 18.66 13.30 7.78
N VAL A 256 18.01 12.18 7.47
CA VAL A 256 16.87 12.18 6.54
C VAL A 256 15.60 12.72 7.22
N GLY A 257 15.42 12.46 8.52
CA GLY A 257 14.28 13.00 9.28
C GLY A 257 14.37 14.52 9.50
N TYR A 258 15.57 15.05 9.75
CA TYR A 258 15.77 16.48 10.01
C TYR A 258 15.76 17.33 8.73
N PHE A 259 16.30 16.83 7.61
CA PHE A 259 16.40 17.59 6.36
C PHE A 259 15.41 17.19 5.27
N GLY A 260 14.86 15.97 5.32
CA GLY A 260 14.02 15.38 4.27
C GLY A 260 12.51 15.59 4.44
N GLU A 261 12.05 16.34 5.45
CA GLU A 261 10.63 16.67 5.73
C GLU A 261 9.67 15.45 5.77
N SER A 262 10.22 14.24 5.79
CA SER A 262 9.49 12.98 5.70
C SER A 262 9.40 12.34 7.08
N PRO A 263 8.26 11.71 7.44
CA PRO A 263 8.11 11.07 8.75
C PRO A 263 9.22 10.02 9.00
N ALA A 264 9.91 10.12 10.14
CA ALA A 264 11.05 9.26 10.49
C ALA A 264 10.75 7.74 10.44
N GLN A 265 9.49 7.36 10.60
CA GLN A 265 9.01 5.97 10.53
C GLN A 265 9.09 5.38 9.10
N LEU A 266 9.08 6.23 8.08
CA LEU A 266 9.15 5.87 6.65
C LEU A 266 10.58 5.85 6.11
N VAL A 267 11.48 6.56 6.79
CA VAL A 267 12.88 6.68 6.40
C VAL A 267 13.61 5.33 6.49
N SER A 268 13.42 4.55 7.57
CA SER A 268 14.20 3.30 7.77
C SER A 268 13.94 2.26 6.67
N PRO A 269 12.68 1.88 6.34
CA PRO A 269 12.43 0.87 5.32
C PRO A 269 12.86 1.31 3.92
N LEU A 270 12.75 2.61 3.61
CA LEU A 270 13.20 3.18 2.34
C LEU A 270 14.73 3.17 2.25
N VAL A 271 15.44 3.69 3.25
CA VAL A 271 16.91 3.67 3.28
C VAL A 271 17.47 2.25 3.24
N GLU A 272 16.80 1.30 3.90
CA GLU A 272 17.15 -0.13 3.79
C GLU A 272 17.01 -0.65 2.35
N SER A 273 16.00 -0.22 1.60
CA SER A 273 15.87 -0.61 0.18
C SER A 273 16.92 0.02 -0.74
N LEU A 274 17.45 1.21 -0.42
CA LEU A 274 18.44 1.90 -1.27
C LEU A 274 19.82 1.22 -1.29
N LYS A 275 20.05 0.24 -0.41
CA LYS A 275 21.34 -0.48 -0.31
C LYS A 275 21.58 -1.49 -1.42
N HIS A 276 20.55 -1.83 -2.16
CA HIS A 276 20.62 -2.84 -3.20
C HIS A 276 20.94 -2.20 -4.55
N THR A 277 21.63 -2.95 -5.42
CA THR A 277 21.76 -2.55 -6.82
C THR A 277 20.43 -2.80 -7.53
N MET A 278 19.86 -1.74 -8.11
CA MET A 278 18.52 -1.71 -8.69
C MET A 278 18.56 -1.15 -10.11
N THR A 279 19.26 -1.86 -10.99
CA THR A 279 19.27 -1.59 -12.44
C THR A 279 18.25 -2.48 -13.13
N VAL A 280 17.82 -2.11 -14.33
CA VAL A 280 16.96 -2.85 -15.26
C VAL A 280 17.68 -4.12 -15.73
N SER A 281 16.92 -5.18 -15.96
CA SER A 281 17.35 -6.46 -16.53
C SER A 281 17.07 -6.43 -18.02
N ASP A 282 17.98 -6.92 -18.86
CA ASP A 282 17.73 -7.03 -20.29
C ASP A 282 16.49 -7.89 -20.58
N GLU A 283 16.28 -8.95 -19.80
CA GLU A 283 15.13 -9.85 -19.91
C GLU A 283 13.78 -9.20 -19.55
N LEU A 284 13.79 -8.20 -18.67
CA LEU A 284 12.58 -7.54 -18.16
C LEU A 284 12.44 -6.11 -18.69
N ALA A 285 13.36 -5.64 -19.53
CA ALA A 285 13.33 -4.29 -20.05
C ALA A 285 12.06 -4.05 -20.87
N PHE A 286 11.56 -2.82 -20.84
CA PHE A 286 10.46 -2.42 -21.72
C PHE A 286 10.93 -2.41 -23.19
N GLN A 287 10.21 -3.12 -24.06
CA GLN A 287 10.60 -3.36 -25.47
C GLN A 287 9.47 -3.12 -26.48
N GLU A 288 8.30 -2.64 -26.05
CA GLU A 288 7.12 -2.53 -26.92
C GLU A 288 7.29 -1.47 -28.02
N PHE A 289 8.06 -0.41 -27.76
CA PHE A 289 8.46 0.60 -28.74
C PHE A 289 9.73 1.33 -28.28
N PRO A 290 10.50 1.91 -29.22
CA PRO A 290 11.66 2.72 -28.86
C PRO A 290 11.25 3.97 -28.08
N ILE A 291 12.05 4.32 -27.07
CA ILE A 291 11.88 5.51 -26.25
C ILE A 291 13.11 6.39 -26.43
N ASP A 292 12.89 7.64 -26.79
CA ASP A 292 13.90 8.67 -26.71
C ASP A 292 13.98 9.14 -25.26
N TYR A 293 14.82 8.46 -24.48
CA TYR A 293 14.91 8.68 -23.04
C TYR A 293 15.52 10.04 -22.74
N GLN A 294 14.86 10.78 -21.83
CA GLN A 294 15.48 11.96 -21.25
C GLN A 294 16.65 11.56 -20.35
N THR A 295 17.72 12.32 -20.46
CA THR A 295 18.84 12.24 -19.53
C THR A 295 18.40 12.63 -18.12
N TYR A 296 19.14 12.18 -17.13
CA TYR A 296 18.93 12.57 -15.74
C TYR A 296 18.99 14.09 -15.57
N ASP A 297 19.94 14.75 -16.24
CA ASP A 297 20.18 16.18 -16.12
C ASP A 297 18.98 16.97 -16.66
N GLU A 298 18.42 16.57 -17.82
CA GLU A 298 17.18 17.14 -18.37
C GLU A 298 15.99 16.92 -17.43
N ALA A 299 15.83 15.72 -16.88
CA ALA A 299 14.75 15.42 -15.94
C ALA A 299 14.85 16.27 -14.66
N VAL A 300 16.07 16.53 -14.17
CA VAL A 300 16.33 17.44 -13.04
C VAL A 300 16.00 18.87 -13.42
N GLU A 301 16.42 19.36 -14.59
CA GLU A 301 16.09 20.71 -15.06
C GLU A 301 14.58 20.93 -15.11
N ILE A 302 13.84 19.99 -15.68
CA ILE A 302 12.38 20.04 -15.76
C ILE A 302 11.76 20.04 -14.36
N ALA A 303 12.25 19.18 -13.47
CA ALA A 303 11.77 19.10 -12.10
C ALA A 303 12.01 20.39 -11.29
N LEU A 304 13.09 21.12 -11.59
CA LEU A 304 13.43 22.40 -10.94
C LEU A 304 12.68 23.59 -11.55
N ARG A 305 12.46 23.61 -12.87
CA ARG A 305 11.77 24.71 -13.58
C ARG A 305 10.26 24.67 -13.43
N SER A 306 9.67 23.48 -13.31
CA SER A 306 8.21 23.31 -13.25
C SER A 306 7.68 23.78 -11.89
N GLY A 307 7.28 25.05 -11.82
CA GLY A 307 6.81 25.68 -10.57
C GLY A 307 5.39 25.29 -10.16
N LYS A 308 4.61 24.60 -11.00
CA LYS A 308 3.22 24.21 -10.69
C LYS A 308 2.92 22.79 -11.15
N GLU A 309 2.48 21.97 -10.20
CA GLU A 309 1.91 20.65 -10.46
C GLU A 309 0.49 20.80 -11.03
N PRO A 310 -0.03 19.79 -11.78
CA PRO A 310 -1.40 19.80 -12.27
C PRO A 310 -2.41 20.04 -11.14
N LEU A 311 -3.43 20.86 -11.42
CA LEU A 311 -4.44 21.20 -10.44
C LEU A 311 -5.27 19.96 -10.09
N LEU A 312 -5.37 19.70 -8.78
CA LEU A 312 -6.28 18.68 -8.27
C LEU A 312 -7.64 19.32 -7.93
N PRO A 313 -8.73 18.52 -7.95
CA PRO A 313 -9.99 18.99 -7.40
C PRO A 313 -9.86 19.36 -5.93
N THR A 314 -10.74 20.26 -5.50
CA THR A 314 -10.97 20.44 -4.08
C THR A 314 -11.89 19.34 -3.56
N PHE A 315 -11.72 18.97 -2.30
CA PHE A 315 -12.45 17.87 -1.69
C PHE A 315 -13.25 18.37 -0.50
N ILE A 316 -14.45 17.81 -0.35
CA ILE A 316 -15.27 18.03 0.85
C ILE A 316 -14.42 17.62 2.06
N PRO A 317 -14.20 18.54 3.04
CA PRO A 317 -13.47 18.20 4.25
C PRO A 317 -14.17 17.04 4.96
N LEU A 318 -13.39 16.04 5.35
CA LEU A 318 -13.91 15.03 6.27
C LEU A 318 -14.29 15.77 7.57
N GLY A 319 -15.52 15.57 8.04
CA GLY A 319 -15.93 16.01 9.36
C GLY A 319 -14.97 15.53 10.45
N ARG A 320 -15.10 16.06 11.67
CA ARG A 320 -14.22 15.74 12.81
C ARG A 320 -13.95 14.24 12.84
N ARG A 321 -12.71 13.81 12.55
CA ARG A 321 -12.33 12.40 12.50
C ARG A 321 -12.84 11.74 13.76
N GLU A 322 -13.83 10.88 13.60
CA GLU A 322 -14.30 10.08 14.71
C GLU A 322 -13.13 9.27 15.26
N ASN A 323 -13.21 8.86 16.52
CA ASN A 323 -12.20 8.04 17.17
C ASN A 323 -12.26 6.61 16.61
N THR A 324 -12.20 6.45 15.28
CA THR A 324 -12.21 5.16 14.60
C THR A 324 -10.85 4.50 14.68
N VAL A 325 -10.90 3.19 14.86
CA VAL A 325 -9.75 2.32 15.02
C VAL A 325 -9.65 1.44 13.80
N ARG A 326 -8.43 1.35 13.28
CA ARG A 326 -8.06 0.33 12.32
C ARG A 326 -6.90 -0.49 12.89
N SER A 327 -7.07 -1.81 12.90
CA SER A 327 -6.08 -2.75 13.44
C SER A 327 -5.93 -3.86 12.42
N ILE A 328 -4.73 -4.09 11.88
CA ILE A 328 -4.48 -5.08 10.84
C ILE A 328 -3.28 -5.91 11.27
N GLN A 329 -3.46 -7.22 11.39
CA GLN A 329 -2.38 -8.14 11.72
C GLN A 329 -2.33 -9.29 10.74
N ARG A 330 -1.14 -9.53 10.19
CA ARG A 330 -0.83 -10.72 9.41
C ARG A 330 -0.50 -11.91 10.30
N LEU A 331 -1.20 -13.01 10.09
CA LEU A 331 -0.97 -14.30 10.75
C LEU A 331 -0.43 -15.29 9.70
N SER A 332 0.69 -15.97 10.01
CA SER A 332 1.23 -17.03 9.13
C SER A 332 0.23 -18.18 9.00
N ASN A 333 0.05 -18.70 7.78
CA ASN A 333 -0.81 -19.84 7.52
C ASN A 333 -0.02 -21.02 6.93
N THR A 334 0.98 -21.48 7.67
CA THR A 334 1.90 -22.55 7.25
C THR A 334 1.23 -23.89 6.93
N PHE A 335 -0.06 -24.05 7.26
CA PHE A 335 -0.80 -25.30 7.11
C PHE A 335 -2.00 -25.17 6.17
N GLY A 336 -2.09 -24.08 5.39
CA GLY A 336 -3.12 -23.87 4.38
C GLY A 336 -4.55 -23.92 4.93
N LYS A 337 -4.76 -23.46 6.17
CA LYS A 337 -6.10 -23.44 6.79
C LYS A 337 -6.89 -22.26 6.26
N SER A 338 -8.19 -22.45 6.04
CA SER A 338 -9.06 -21.41 5.51
C SER A 338 -9.31 -20.29 6.53
N ALA A 339 -9.74 -19.12 6.06
CA ALA A 339 -10.18 -18.04 6.95
C ALA A 339 -11.37 -18.46 7.82
N TYR A 340 -12.27 -19.30 7.31
CA TYR A 340 -13.33 -19.96 8.08
C TYR A 340 -12.79 -20.74 9.29
N TRP A 341 -11.76 -21.57 9.08
CA TRP A 341 -11.14 -22.32 10.16
C TRP A 341 -10.49 -21.39 11.19
N ALA A 342 -9.76 -20.37 10.73
CA ALA A 342 -9.12 -19.39 11.60
C ALA A 342 -10.15 -18.58 12.41
N ALA A 343 -11.27 -18.15 11.83
CA ALA A 343 -12.30 -17.41 12.55
C ALA A 343 -12.98 -18.28 13.62
N ASN A 344 -13.37 -19.51 13.28
CA ASN A 344 -14.01 -20.41 14.25
C ASN A 344 -13.07 -20.81 15.38
N ARG A 345 -11.78 -21.01 15.08
CA ARG A 345 -10.80 -21.32 16.12
C ARG A 345 -10.59 -20.14 17.07
N TYR A 346 -10.74 -18.90 16.61
CA TYR A 346 -10.65 -17.70 17.43
C TYR A 346 -11.78 -17.66 18.47
N LYS A 347 -13.03 -17.94 18.04
CA LYS A 347 -14.21 -18.02 18.93
C LYS A 347 -13.99 -18.97 20.11
N VAL A 348 -13.34 -20.11 19.86
CA VAL A 348 -13.06 -21.15 20.88
C VAL A 348 -11.81 -20.81 21.71
N TRP A 349 -10.76 -20.33 21.05
CA TRP A 349 -9.47 -20.07 21.70
C TRP A 349 -9.55 -18.92 22.70
N LEU A 350 -10.21 -17.81 22.37
CA LEU A 350 -10.21 -16.61 23.21
C LEU A 350 -10.77 -16.90 24.62
N PRO A 351 -11.95 -17.53 24.80
CA PRO A 351 -12.45 -17.88 26.13
C PRO A 351 -11.61 -18.97 26.81
N THR A 352 -11.09 -19.94 26.05
CA THR A 352 -10.25 -21.01 26.62
C THR A 352 -8.95 -20.47 27.19
N PHE A 353 -8.32 -19.54 26.47
CA PHE A 353 -7.07 -18.91 26.88
C PHE A 353 -7.27 -17.98 28.09
N PHE A 354 -8.45 -17.36 28.20
CA PHE A 354 -8.83 -16.49 29.30
C PHE A 354 -9.91 -17.13 30.18
N LYS A 355 -9.84 -18.44 30.46
CA LYS A 355 -10.92 -19.21 31.11
C LYS A 355 -11.50 -18.58 32.39
N SER A 356 -10.67 -17.89 33.18
CA SER A 356 -11.08 -17.23 34.42
C SER A 356 -11.54 -15.77 34.26
N ILE A 357 -11.45 -15.21 33.04
CA ILE A 357 -11.62 -13.78 32.76
C ILE A 357 -12.67 -13.55 31.66
N ILE A 358 -12.69 -14.37 30.60
CA ILE A 358 -13.57 -14.19 29.44
C ILE A 358 -14.43 -15.44 29.26
N ASN A 359 -15.74 -15.24 29.27
CA ASN A 359 -16.72 -16.24 28.88
C ASN A 359 -17.34 -15.86 27.53
N ALA A 360 -17.61 -16.83 26.65
CA ALA A 360 -18.34 -16.58 25.41
C ALA A 360 -19.62 -17.41 25.33
N ARG A 361 -20.68 -16.82 24.78
CA ARG A 361 -21.94 -17.49 24.48
C ARG A 361 -22.36 -17.15 23.04
N GLU A 362 -22.83 -18.13 22.29
CA GLU A 362 -23.38 -17.92 20.95
C GLU A 362 -24.90 -18.15 21.02
N ASN A 363 -25.69 -17.20 20.51
CA ASN A 363 -27.14 -17.34 20.46
C ASN A 363 -27.58 -18.10 19.19
N ARG A 364 -28.88 -18.40 19.07
CA ARG A 364 -29.45 -19.10 17.90
C ARG A 364 -29.29 -18.34 16.58
N GLU A 365 -29.10 -17.03 16.65
CA GLU A 365 -28.89 -16.15 15.48
C GLU A 365 -27.42 -16.10 15.04
N GLY A 366 -26.50 -16.73 15.78
CA GLY A 366 -25.07 -16.76 15.48
C GLY A 366 -24.32 -15.51 15.99
N VAL A 367 -24.91 -14.76 16.92
CA VAL A 367 -24.25 -13.65 17.61
C VAL A 367 -23.41 -14.21 18.75
N VAL A 368 -22.10 -13.96 18.69
CA VAL A 368 -21.15 -14.36 19.73
C VAL A 368 -20.97 -13.21 20.71
N SER A 369 -21.35 -13.42 21.96
CA SER A 369 -21.24 -12.45 23.04
C SER A 369 -20.13 -12.85 24.01
N PHE A 370 -19.19 -11.94 24.26
CA PHE A 370 -18.09 -12.10 25.20
C PHE A 370 -18.38 -11.33 26.49
N TYR A 371 -18.17 -11.97 27.64
CA TYR A 371 -18.44 -11.45 28.98
C TYR A 371 -17.14 -11.42 29.78
N LEU A 372 -17.00 -10.41 30.64
CA LEU A 372 -15.86 -10.27 31.53
C LEU A 372 -16.22 -10.79 32.93
N PHE A 373 -15.46 -11.75 33.46
CA PHE A 373 -15.73 -12.43 34.73
C PHE A 373 -17.18 -12.95 34.80
N SER A 374 -17.88 -12.62 35.89
CA SER A 374 -19.29 -12.95 36.14
C SER A 374 -20.25 -11.82 35.76
N ILE A 375 -19.79 -10.80 35.03
CA ILE A 375 -20.63 -9.67 34.60
C ILE A 375 -21.63 -10.16 33.54
N THR A 376 -22.91 -9.88 33.74
CA THR A 376 -24.02 -10.33 32.86
C THR A 376 -24.18 -9.47 31.61
N VAL A 377 -23.58 -8.28 31.57
CA VAL A 377 -23.57 -7.41 30.39
C VAL A 377 -22.38 -7.77 29.49
N PRO A 378 -22.60 -8.02 28.18
CA PRO A 378 -21.51 -8.40 27.28
C PRO A 378 -20.53 -7.24 27.11
N MET A 379 -19.24 -7.57 27.13
CA MET A 379 -18.14 -6.69 26.81
C MET A 379 -18.08 -6.37 25.32
N LEU A 380 -18.30 -7.39 24.49
CA LEU A 380 -18.25 -7.31 23.03
C LEU A 380 -19.23 -8.32 22.42
N GLN A 381 -19.92 -7.92 21.37
CA GLN A 381 -20.79 -8.80 20.58
C GLN A 381 -20.35 -8.77 19.12
N LEU A 382 -20.29 -9.96 18.51
CA LEU A 382 -19.91 -10.17 17.12
C LEU A 382 -21.04 -10.87 16.38
N SER A 383 -21.62 -10.20 15.38
CA SER A 383 -22.68 -10.76 14.52
C SER A 383 -22.10 -11.18 13.18
N TRP A 384 -22.24 -12.45 12.80
CA TRP A 384 -21.69 -12.97 11.54
C TRP A 384 -22.40 -12.37 10.30
N ILE A 385 -21.62 -11.88 9.33
CA ILE A 385 -22.13 -11.29 8.08
C ILE A 385 -22.16 -12.38 7.00
N LYS A 386 -23.28 -13.10 6.91
CA LYS A 386 -23.41 -14.31 6.08
C LYS A 386 -23.25 -14.05 4.59
N ASP A 387 -23.88 -12.99 4.10
CA ASP A 387 -23.93 -12.56 2.71
C ASP A 387 -22.56 -12.11 2.15
N ARG A 388 -21.63 -11.74 3.02
CA ARG A 388 -20.28 -11.27 2.64
C ARG A 388 -19.15 -12.16 3.16
N SER A 389 -19.49 -13.35 3.66
CA SER A 389 -18.53 -14.33 4.18
C SER A 389 -18.49 -15.60 3.32
N ASP A 390 -17.29 -16.11 3.05
CA ASP A 390 -17.01 -17.36 2.35
C ASP A 390 -15.85 -18.12 3.01
N LYS A 391 -15.41 -19.26 2.47
CA LYS A 391 -14.31 -20.03 3.08
C LYS A 391 -13.01 -19.23 3.24
N LYS A 392 -12.70 -18.34 2.29
CA LYS A 392 -11.49 -17.51 2.22
C LYS A 392 -11.64 -16.19 2.97
N ARG A 393 -12.85 -15.80 3.38
CA ARG A 393 -13.11 -14.53 4.08
C ARG A 393 -14.27 -14.65 5.05
N GLN A 394 -14.06 -14.28 6.30
CA GLN A 394 -15.09 -14.27 7.34
C GLN A 394 -15.23 -12.88 7.93
N LEU A 395 -16.44 -12.36 7.98
CA LEU A 395 -16.73 -11.03 8.52
C LEU A 395 -17.71 -11.10 9.68
N PHE A 396 -17.49 -10.27 10.68
CA PHE A 396 -18.35 -10.13 11.85
C PHE A 396 -18.57 -8.65 12.16
N TYR A 397 -19.82 -8.17 12.17
CA TYR A 397 -20.13 -6.84 12.70
C TYR A 397 -19.81 -6.80 14.20
N ILE A 398 -19.22 -5.70 14.63
CA ILE A 398 -19.01 -5.39 16.06
C ILE A 398 -20.31 -4.75 16.56
N SER A 399 -21.30 -5.59 16.85
CA SER A 399 -22.71 -5.20 16.98
C SER A 399 -23.13 -4.71 18.36
N GLY A 400 -22.25 -4.77 19.36
CA GLY A 400 -22.61 -4.32 20.71
C GLY A 400 -21.62 -4.69 21.80
N GLY A 401 -22.04 -4.41 23.03
CA GLY A 401 -21.24 -4.56 24.25
C GLY A 401 -20.72 -3.24 24.79
N TRP A 402 -20.38 -3.19 26.07
CA TRP A 402 -20.01 -1.94 26.75
C TRP A 402 -18.67 -1.34 26.29
N LEU A 403 -17.87 -2.06 25.48
CA LEU A 403 -16.70 -1.51 24.80
C LEU A 403 -17.02 -0.68 23.56
N VAL A 404 -18.20 -0.87 22.97
CA VAL A 404 -18.55 -0.36 21.65
C VAL A 404 -19.24 1.00 21.80
N GLY A 405 -18.66 2.02 21.19
CA GLY A 405 -19.25 3.36 21.11
C GLY A 405 -20.29 3.48 20.01
N ARG A 406 -20.08 2.78 18.87
CA ARG A 406 -21.00 2.73 17.72
C ARG A 406 -21.14 1.31 17.17
N PRO A 407 -22.31 0.66 17.31
CA PRO A 407 -22.50 -0.75 16.95
C PRO A 407 -22.80 -1.02 15.47
N ASP A 408 -23.07 0.02 14.69
CA ASP A 408 -23.62 -0.05 13.33
C ASP A 408 -22.56 0.01 12.22
N TYR A 409 -21.31 0.33 12.55
CA TYR A 409 -20.30 0.68 11.54
C TYR A 409 -19.04 -0.19 11.55
N GLY A 410 -18.61 -0.70 12.72
CA GLY A 410 -17.36 -1.46 12.84
C GLY A 410 -17.48 -2.96 12.51
N TRP A 411 -16.44 -3.56 11.95
CA TRP A 411 -16.39 -5.02 11.73
C TRP A 411 -15.01 -5.63 11.99
N LEU A 412 -15.01 -6.91 12.36
CA LEU A 412 -13.85 -7.80 12.42
C LEU A 412 -13.84 -8.71 11.19
N GLU A 413 -12.66 -8.90 10.62
CA GLU A 413 -12.43 -9.67 9.42
C GLU A 413 -11.31 -10.69 9.62
N PHE A 414 -11.51 -11.92 9.15
CA PHE A 414 -10.45 -12.89 8.87
C PHE A 414 -10.42 -13.14 7.38
N ARG A 415 -9.26 -13.02 6.75
CA ARG A 415 -9.13 -13.10 5.29
C ARG A 415 -7.89 -13.86 4.89
N GLU A 416 -8.06 -14.78 3.95
CA GLU A 416 -6.97 -15.44 3.24
C GLU A 416 -6.41 -14.55 2.14
N VAL A 417 -5.08 -14.40 2.12
CA VAL A 417 -4.34 -13.60 1.13
C VAL A 417 -3.11 -14.34 0.62
N LEU A 418 -2.57 -13.92 -0.54
CA LEU A 418 -1.42 -14.53 -1.21
C LEU A 418 -1.57 -16.05 -1.38
N GLY A 419 -2.68 -16.47 -1.97
CA GLY A 419 -2.94 -17.89 -2.27
C GLY A 419 -2.98 -18.79 -1.03
N GLY A 420 -3.38 -18.27 0.13
CA GLY A 420 -3.45 -19.05 1.35
C GLY A 420 -2.24 -18.97 2.24
N LYS A 421 -1.17 -18.28 1.84
CA LYS A 421 0.06 -18.19 2.63
C LYS A 421 -0.13 -17.47 3.97
N TYR A 422 -1.06 -16.51 4.03
CA TYR A 422 -1.34 -15.74 5.24
C TYR A 422 -2.84 -15.60 5.49
N ILE A 423 -3.21 -15.44 6.76
CA ILE A 423 -4.51 -14.93 7.19
C ILE A 423 -4.31 -13.52 7.73
N ILE A 424 -4.97 -12.52 7.14
CA ILE A 424 -5.11 -11.19 7.73
C ILE A 424 -6.28 -11.23 8.70
N THR A 425 -6.04 -10.77 9.92
CA THR A 425 -7.10 -10.35 10.85
C THR A 425 -7.16 -8.83 10.86
N ALA A 426 -8.34 -8.25 10.65
CA ALA A 426 -8.51 -6.81 10.59
C ALA A 426 -9.75 -6.34 11.35
N ILE A 427 -9.59 -5.30 12.17
CA ILE A 427 -10.69 -4.49 12.68
C ILE A 427 -10.75 -3.21 11.86
N HIS A 428 -11.93 -2.90 11.36
CA HIS A 428 -12.22 -1.70 10.60
C HIS A 428 -13.29 -0.86 11.29
N GLU A 429 -13.13 0.46 11.19
CA GLU A 429 -14.12 1.46 11.62
C GLU A 429 -14.67 1.29 13.04
N PHE A 430 -13.92 0.65 13.93
CA PHE A 430 -14.34 0.43 15.31
C PHE A 430 -14.25 1.72 16.11
N VAL A 431 -15.34 2.10 16.79
CA VAL A 431 -15.37 3.26 17.68
C VAL A 431 -15.44 2.79 19.13
N PRO A 432 -14.44 3.05 19.98
CA PRO A 432 -14.46 2.66 21.39
C PRO A 432 -15.36 3.58 22.20
N LYS A 433 -16.02 3.03 23.23
CA LYS A 433 -16.86 3.79 24.16
C LYS A 433 -16.04 4.61 25.18
N ILE A 434 -14.85 4.12 25.54
CA ILE A 434 -14.01 4.75 26.55
C ILE A 434 -13.23 5.95 26.00
N PRO A 435 -12.79 6.90 26.86
CA PRO A 435 -11.98 8.04 26.44
C PRO A 435 -10.75 7.62 25.61
N TRP A 436 -10.48 8.35 24.53
CA TRP A 436 -9.48 7.98 23.52
C TRP A 436 -8.09 7.68 24.09
N TYR A 437 -7.59 8.50 25.01
CA TYR A 437 -6.28 8.30 25.63
C TYR A 437 -6.20 6.98 26.42
N LEU A 438 -7.28 6.65 27.15
CA LEU A 438 -7.38 5.39 27.88
C LEU A 438 -7.45 4.21 26.92
N TYR A 439 -8.21 4.33 25.82
CA TYR A 439 -8.28 3.31 24.78
C TYR A 439 -6.90 2.98 24.21
N VAL A 440 -6.16 3.99 23.77
CA VAL A 440 -4.82 3.83 23.17
C VAL A 440 -3.84 3.20 24.17
N SER A 441 -3.92 3.58 25.44
CA SER A 441 -3.01 3.09 26.49
C SER A 441 -3.37 1.70 27.02
N THR A 442 -4.60 1.22 26.81
CA THR A 442 -5.10 -0.05 27.38
C THR A 442 -5.59 -1.02 26.30
N GLN A 443 -6.83 -0.87 25.84
CA GLN A 443 -7.52 -1.82 24.95
C GLN A 443 -6.77 -2.02 23.63
N ALA A 444 -6.23 -0.96 23.03
CA ALA A 444 -5.48 -1.04 21.79
C ALA A 444 -4.21 -1.91 21.95
N ARG A 445 -3.51 -1.79 23.09
CA ARG A 445 -2.32 -2.61 23.40
C ARG A 445 -2.68 -4.04 23.74
N LEU A 446 -3.75 -4.24 24.51
CA LEU A 446 -4.26 -5.57 24.85
C LEU A 446 -4.71 -6.32 23.61
N HIS A 447 -5.46 -5.67 22.70
CA HIS A 447 -5.91 -6.26 21.45
C HIS A 447 -4.73 -6.74 20.59
N LEU A 448 -3.69 -5.90 20.41
CA LEU A 448 -2.47 -6.30 19.70
C LEU A 448 -1.79 -7.51 20.36
N TRP A 449 -1.70 -7.51 21.70
CA TRP A 449 -1.14 -8.64 22.43
C TRP A 449 -1.95 -9.92 22.21
N VAL A 450 -3.28 -9.84 22.24
CA VAL A 450 -4.19 -10.97 22.00
C VAL A 450 -4.00 -11.51 20.58
N MET A 451 -3.95 -10.65 19.56
CA MET A 451 -3.76 -11.07 18.17
C MET A 451 -2.40 -11.73 17.95
N ASN A 452 -1.34 -11.20 18.56
CA ASN A 452 -0.01 -11.82 18.53
C ASN A 452 0.01 -13.20 19.20
N ARG A 453 -0.68 -13.36 20.34
CA ARG A 453 -0.81 -14.66 21.01
C ARG A 453 -1.62 -15.64 20.18
N TYR A 454 -2.68 -15.16 19.52
CA TYR A 454 -3.50 -15.97 18.64
C TYR A 454 -2.70 -16.49 17.43
N GLY A 455 -1.92 -15.63 16.78
CA GLY A 455 -1.03 -16.02 15.69
C GLY A 455 -0.04 -17.13 16.08
N ARG A 456 0.61 -16.99 17.24
CA ARG A 456 1.52 -18.04 17.77
C ARG A 456 0.79 -19.35 18.04
N TYR A 457 -0.44 -19.27 18.51
CA TYR A 457 -1.26 -20.44 18.76
C TYR A 457 -1.64 -21.16 17.46
N LEU A 458 -1.99 -20.44 16.40
CA LEU A 458 -2.26 -21.02 15.08
C LEU A 458 -1.03 -21.75 14.52
N GLN A 459 0.16 -21.17 14.65
CA GLN A 459 1.42 -21.79 14.24
C GLN A 459 1.71 -23.11 15.00
N LYS A 460 1.44 -23.15 16.32
CA LYS A 460 1.62 -24.35 17.15
C LYS A 460 0.59 -25.45 16.89
N LEU A 461 -0.64 -25.10 16.52
CA LEU A 461 -1.69 -26.09 16.30
C LEU A 461 -1.47 -26.89 15.04
N GLY A 462 -1.05 -26.25 13.96
CA GLY A 462 -0.83 -26.99 12.73
C GLY A 462 0.40 -27.90 12.80
N SER A 463 1.39 -27.62 13.65
CA SER A 463 2.53 -28.53 13.83
C SER A 463 2.13 -29.84 14.52
N ARG A 464 1.04 -29.84 15.30
CA ARG A 464 0.47 -31.04 15.95
C ARG A 464 -0.50 -31.82 15.05
N ALA A 465 -0.88 -31.27 13.90
CA ALA A 465 -1.84 -31.87 12.96
C ALA A 465 -1.19 -32.38 11.66
N ALA A 466 0.15 -32.41 11.58
CA ALA A 466 0.85 -33.11 10.51
C ALA A 466 0.68 -34.63 10.70
N PRO A 467 0.43 -35.42 9.64
CA PRO A 467 0.50 -36.87 9.78
C PRO A 467 1.92 -37.25 10.20
N LEU A 468 2.02 -38.11 11.21
CA LEU A 468 3.22 -38.94 11.38
C LEU A 468 3.43 -39.66 10.06
N ARG A 469 4.65 -39.55 9.51
CA ARG A 469 5.05 -40.12 8.22
C ARG A 469 4.68 -41.59 8.07
#